data_AF-A0A8J7ZET0-F1
#
_entry.id   AF-A0A8J7ZET0-F1
#
_cell.length_a   1.000
_cell.length_b   1.000
_cell.length_c   1.000
_cell.angle_alpha   90.00
_cell.angle_beta   90.00
_cell.angle_gamma   90.00
#
_symmetry.space_group_name_H-M   'P 1'
#
loop_
_entity.id
_entity.type
_entity.pdbx_description
1 polymer ?
#
loop_
_entity_poly.entity_id
_entity_poly.type
_entity_poly.pdbx_seq_one_letter_code
_entity_poly.pdbx_strand_id
1 'polypeptide(L)'
;MDELGDKLPIDHELIKENMRKLVNSDSRPEVICVYKILSKCHVISTNDIVKLAISPEYEKECISCASAESIYRGLRLLQELGLIVGKISKGGYVWQLVFC
;
A
#
# COMPACT_ATOMS: atom_id res chain seq x y z
N MET A 1 22.05 9.31 27.11
CA MET A 1 22.52 8.96 25.76
C MET A 1 21.27 8.61 25.00
N ASP A 2 20.65 9.66 24.48
CA ASP A 2 19.36 9.64 23.81
C ASP A 2 19.66 9.31 22.35
N GLU A 3 19.49 8.03 21.99
CA GLU A 3 19.66 7.59 20.62
C GLU A 3 18.42 7.91 19.80
N LEU A 4 18.60 8.92 18.97
CA LEU A 4 17.78 9.44 17.89
C LEU A 4 17.26 8.30 16.99
N GLY A 5 16.01 7.87 17.23
CA GLY A 5 15.24 7.03 16.32
C GLY A 5 14.05 7.81 15.81
N ASP A 6 14.28 8.66 14.81
CA ASP A 6 13.28 9.47 14.13
C ASP A 6 12.24 8.55 13.45
N LYS A 7 11.28 8.05 14.24
CA LYS A 7 10.02 7.53 13.71
C LYS A 7 9.25 8.76 13.27
N LEU A 8 9.39 9.12 11.99
CA LEU A 8 8.48 10.08 11.37
C LEU A 8 7.06 9.70 11.79
N PRO A 9 6.28 10.63 12.37
CA PRO A 9 4.94 10.33 12.82
C PRO A 9 4.14 9.89 11.59
N ILE A 10 3.58 8.68 11.65
CA ILE A 10 2.68 8.19 10.60
C ILE A 10 1.53 9.20 10.54
N ASP A 11 1.47 9.93 9.43
CA ASP A 11 0.51 11.01 9.27
C ASP A 11 -0.86 10.42 8.90
N HIS A 12 -1.56 9.94 9.94
CA HIS A 12 -2.83 9.22 9.80
C HIS A 12 -3.92 10.10 9.17
N GLU A 13 -3.81 11.43 9.27
CA GLU A 13 -4.71 12.36 8.57
C GLU A 13 -4.43 12.38 7.07
N LEU A 14 -3.17 12.47 6.67
CA LEU A 14 -2.78 12.41 5.26
C LEU A 14 -3.15 11.06 4.62
N ILE A 15 -2.94 9.95 5.34
CA ILE A 15 -3.33 8.61 4.85
C ILE A 15 -4.84 8.57 4.57
N LYS A 16 -5.66 9.10 5.48
CA LYS A 16 -7.12 9.17 5.33
C LYS A 16 -7.51 10.10 4.18
N GLU A 17 -6.85 11.24 4.03
CA GLU A 17 -7.12 12.17 2.94
C GLU A 17 -6.82 11.54 1.58
N ASN A 18 -5.65 10.92 1.42
CA ASN A 18 -5.27 10.21 0.20
C ASN A 18 -6.25 9.08 -0.11
N MET A 19 -6.70 8.33 0.90
CA MET A 19 -7.73 7.30 0.72
C MET A 19 -9.05 7.91 0.20
N ARG A 20 -9.50 9.04 0.76
CA ARG A 20 -10.69 9.75 0.26
C ARG A 20 -10.52 10.22 -1.18
N LYS A 21 -9.35 10.76 -1.53
CA LYS A 21 -9.04 11.17 -2.91
C LYS A 21 -9.08 9.97 -3.87
N LEU A 22 -8.49 8.84 -3.49
CA LEU A 22 -8.51 7.62 -4.30
C LEU A 22 -9.96 7.14 -4.52
N VAL A 23 -10.77 7.06 -3.47
CA VAL A 23 -12.18 6.65 -3.55
C VAL A 23 -13.02 7.62 -4.40
N ASN A 24 -12.80 8.93 -4.28
CA ASN A 24 -13.57 9.94 -5.03
C ASN A 24 -13.12 10.09 -6.49
N SER A 25 -11.91 9.65 -6.83
CA SER A 25 -11.32 9.84 -8.17
C SER A 25 -11.60 8.69 -9.16
N ASP A 26 -12.61 7.86 -8.90
CA ASP A 26 -12.87 6.63 -9.68
C ASP A 26 -11.63 5.72 -9.77
N SER A 27 -10.83 5.68 -8.70
CA SER A 27 -9.62 4.86 -8.70
C SER A 27 -10.01 3.39 -8.80
N ARG A 28 -9.25 2.65 -9.60
CA ARG A 28 -9.48 1.22 -9.82
C ARG A 28 -9.44 0.47 -8.47
N PRO A 29 -10.29 -0.56 -8.27
CA PRO A 29 -10.41 -1.25 -6.98
C PRO A 29 -9.08 -1.84 -6.48
N GLU A 30 -8.18 -2.26 -7.38
CA GLU A 30 -6.85 -2.72 -7.01
C GLU A 30 -5.99 -1.65 -6.32
N VAL A 31 -6.14 -0.38 -6.70
CA VAL A 31 -5.38 0.75 -6.12
C VAL A 31 -5.81 0.95 -4.67
N ILE A 32 -7.12 0.91 -4.43
CA ILE A 32 -7.72 1.08 -3.11
C ILE A 32 -7.35 -0.10 -2.20
N CYS A 33 -7.47 -1.33 -2.70
CA CYS A 33 -7.07 -2.55 -1.99
C CYS A 33 -5.61 -2.49 -1.53
N VAL A 34 -4.70 -2.22 -2.45
CA VAL A 34 -3.25 -2.17 -2.19
C VAL A 34 -2.90 -1.05 -1.21
N TYR A 35 -3.48 0.14 -1.39
CA TYR A 35 -3.24 1.27 -0.50
C TYR A 35 -3.70 0.99 0.93
N LYS A 36 -4.83 0.29 1.10
CA LYS A 36 -5.36 -0.09 2.41
C LYS A 36 -4.46 -1.08 3.14
N ILE A 37 -3.90 -2.05 2.43
CA ILE A 37 -2.91 -3.01 2.97
C ILE A 37 -1.63 -2.27 3.40
N LEU A 38 -1.10 -1.40 2.54
CA LEU A 38 0.09 -0.59 2.82
C LEU A 38 -0.12 0.37 4.01
N SER A 39 -1.32 0.91 4.17
CA SER A 39 -1.68 1.78 5.29
C SER A 39 -1.63 1.08 6.65
N LYS A 40 -1.68 -0.26 6.69
CA LYS A 40 -1.54 -1.03 7.94
C LYS A 40 -0.11 -1.55 8.16
N CYS A 41 0.55 -2.03 7.10
CA CYS A 41 1.86 -2.69 7.23
C CYS A 41 3.06 -1.74 7.04
N HIS A 42 2.85 -0.51 6.53
CA HIS A 42 3.83 0.52 6.16
C HIS A 42 4.89 0.11 5.13
N VAL A 43 5.54 -1.04 5.34
CA VAL A 43 6.55 -1.65 4.48
C VAL A 43 6.15 -3.11 4.26
N ILE A 44 5.96 -3.52 3.02
CA ILE A 44 5.48 -4.87 2.71
C ILE A 44 5.96 -5.34 1.32
N SER A 45 6.24 -6.63 1.18
CA SER A 45 6.64 -7.20 -0.11
C SER A 45 5.43 -7.44 -1.03
N THR A 46 5.63 -7.46 -2.35
CA THR A 46 4.55 -7.80 -3.30
C THR A 46 3.89 -9.14 -2.95
N ASN A 47 4.67 -10.16 -2.57
CA ASN A 47 4.15 -11.47 -2.24
C ASN A 47 3.25 -11.43 -1.00
N ASP A 48 3.63 -10.65 0.01
CA ASP A 48 2.83 -10.50 1.22
C ASP A 48 1.58 -9.67 0.98
N ILE A 49 1.62 -8.68 0.09
CA ILE A 49 0.42 -7.94 -0.33
C ILE A 49 -0.57 -8.90 -0.98
N VAL A 50 -0.13 -9.76 -1.89
CA VAL A 50 -1.01 -10.75 -2.54
C VAL A 50 -1.62 -11.71 -1.52
N LYS A 51 -0.82 -12.21 -0.57
CA LYS A 51 -1.31 -13.08 0.53
C LYS A 51 -2.33 -12.38 1.42
N LEU A 52 -2.11 -11.11 1.73
CA LEU A 52 -3.04 -10.32 2.53
C LEU A 52 -4.31 -9.98 1.75
N ALA A 53 -4.21 -9.70 0.44
CA ALA A 53 -5.35 -9.42 -0.41
C ALA A 53 -6.32 -10.61 -0.52
N ILE A 54 -5.83 -11.85 -0.45
CA ILE A 54 -6.66 -13.08 -0.38
C ILE A 54 -7.04 -13.48 1.05
N SER A 55 -6.55 -12.76 2.07
CA SER A 55 -6.89 -13.06 3.46
C SER A 55 -8.31 -12.57 3.79
N PRO A 56 -9.03 -13.24 4.70
CA PRO A 56 -10.41 -12.88 5.05
C PRO A 56 -10.54 -11.45 5.62
N GLU A 57 -9.46 -10.86 6.13
CA GLU A 57 -9.42 -9.46 6.57
C GLU A 57 -9.66 -8.47 5.40
N TYR A 58 -9.19 -8.80 4.20
CA TYR A 58 -9.27 -7.93 3.02
C TYR A 58 -10.14 -8.50 1.91
N GLU A 59 -10.64 -9.73 2.06
CA GLU A 59 -11.45 -10.40 1.05
C GLU A 59 -12.59 -9.51 0.55
N LYS A 60 -13.33 -8.82 1.44
CA LYS A 60 -14.43 -7.92 1.03
C LYS A 60 -13.99 -6.73 0.17
N GLU A 61 -12.77 -6.23 0.39
CA GLU A 61 -12.24 -5.04 -0.28
C GLU A 61 -11.45 -5.40 -1.54
N CYS A 62 -10.83 -6.58 -1.55
CA CYS A 62 -9.92 -7.03 -2.58
C CYS A 62 -10.49 -8.17 -3.45
N ILE A 63 -11.76 -8.55 -3.28
CA ILE A 63 -12.37 -9.75 -3.88
C ILE A 63 -12.21 -9.82 -5.41
N SER A 64 -12.28 -8.67 -6.09
CA SER A 64 -12.17 -8.59 -7.56
C SER A 64 -10.75 -8.30 -8.06
N CYS A 65 -9.79 -8.08 -7.17
CA CYS A 65 -8.45 -7.62 -7.55
C CYS A 65 -7.29 -8.33 -6.84
N ALA A 66 -7.55 -9.44 -6.15
CA ALA A 66 -6.52 -10.19 -5.42
C ALA A 66 -5.51 -10.95 -6.31
N SER A 67 -5.69 -10.94 -7.64
CA SER A 67 -4.72 -11.48 -8.58
C SER A 67 -3.41 -10.70 -8.55
N ALA A 68 -2.27 -11.41 -8.65
CA ALA A 68 -0.94 -10.80 -8.62
C ALA A 68 -0.75 -9.69 -9.66
N GLU A 69 -1.33 -9.85 -10.86
CA GLU A 69 -1.29 -8.82 -11.91
C GLU A 69 -2.06 -7.55 -11.52
N SER A 70 -3.25 -7.69 -10.94
CA SER A 70 -4.07 -6.55 -10.49
C SER A 70 -3.38 -5.81 -9.34
N ILE A 71 -2.82 -6.54 -8.37
CA ILE A 71 -2.03 -5.97 -7.29
C ILE A 71 -0.82 -5.21 -7.85
N TYR A 72 -0.11 -5.77 -8.82
CA TYR A 72 1.04 -5.10 -9.44
C TYR A 72 0.63 -3.81 -10.17
N ARG A 73 -0.51 -3.80 -10.87
CA ARG A 73 -1.05 -2.58 -11.51
C ARG A 73 -1.41 -1.53 -10.46
N GLY A 74 -2.06 -1.93 -9.36
CA GLY A 74 -2.38 -1.02 -8.25
C GLY A 74 -1.12 -0.40 -7.64
N LEU A 75 -0.08 -1.21 -7.40
CA LEU A 75 1.22 -0.73 -6.91
C LEU A 75 1.88 0.25 -7.86
N ARG A 76 1.86 -0.03 -9.17
CA ARG A 76 2.42 0.88 -10.17
C ARG A 76 1.70 2.22 -10.19
N LEU A 77 0.36 2.21 -10.18
CA LEU A 77 -0.43 3.44 -10.15
C LEU A 77 -0.16 4.26 -8.87
N LEU A 78 -0.09 3.61 -7.69
CA LEU A 78 0.25 4.29 -6.44
C LEU A 78 1.67 4.89 -6.47
N GLN A 79 2.61 4.22 -7.14
CA GLN A 79 3.96 4.72 -7.33
C GLN A 79 3.98 5.93 -8.28
N GLU A 80 3.21 5.89 -9.37
CA GLU A 80 3.05 7.02 -10.30
C GLU A 80 2.38 8.23 -9.63
N LEU A 81 1.46 8.00 -8.70
CA LEU A 81 0.84 9.04 -7.88
C LEU A 81 1.76 9.57 -6.78
N GLY A 82 2.97 9.03 -6.63
CA GLY A 82 3.93 9.45 -5.61
C GLY A 82 3.47 9.13 -4.18
N LEU A 83 2.57 8.16 -4.00
CA LEU A 83 2.08 7.74 -2.70
C LEU A 83 2.94 6.64 -2.06
N ILE A 84 3.61 5.83 -2.89
CA ILE A 84 4.46 4.73 -2.46
C ILE A 84 5.79 4.71 -3.19
N VAL A 85 6.82 4.16 -2.55
CA VAL A 85 8.12 3.86 -3.14
C VAL A 85 8.33 2.35 -3.21
N GLY A 86 8.79 1.86 -4.35
CA GLY A 86 9.23 0.48 -4.52
C GLY A 86 10.76 0.39 -4.45
N LYS A 87 11.29 -0.55 -3.66
CA LYS A 87 12.72 -0.88 -3.60
C LYS A 87 12.92 -2.37 -3.87
N ILE A 88 13.93 -2.69 -4.66
CA ILE A 88 14.35 -4.07 -4.88
C ILE A 88 15.16 -4.54 -3.67
N SER A 89 14.75 -5.67 -3.09
CA SER A 89 15.43 -6.34 -1.98
C SER A 89 15.72 -7.81 -2.34
N LYS A 90 16.53 -8.51 -1.54
CA LYS A 90 16.95 -9.92 -1.76
C LYS A 90 15.79 -10.91 -1.96
N GLY A 91 14.55 -10.55 -1.63
CA GLY A 91 13.34 -11.37 -1.79
C GLY A 91 12.31 -10.83 -2.80
N GLY A 92 12.67 -9.83 -3.61
CA GLY A 92 11.78 -9.20 -4.59
C GLY A 92 11.52 -7.71 -4.30
N TYR A 93 10.42 -7.18 -4.83
CA TYR A 93 10.02 -5.79 -4.60
C TYR A 93 9.37 -5.62 -3.23
N VAL A 94 9.87 -4.63 -2.50
CA VAL A 94 9.30 -4.14 -1.24
C VAL A 94 8.75 -2.75 -1.47
N TRP A 95 7.56 -2.51 -0.97
CA TRP A 95 6.82 -1.27 -1.14
C TRP A 95 6.65 -0.59 0.20
N GLN A 96 6.81 0.73 0.20
CA GLN A 96 6.69 1.57 1.38
C GLN A 96 5.88 2.82 1.07
N LEU A 97 5.05 3.29 1.99
CA LEU A 97 4.40 4.60 1.87
C LEU A 97 5.43 5.74 1.96
N VAL A 98 5.33 6.74 1.08
CA VAL A 98 6.30 7.84 0.97
C VAL A 98 6.39 8.70 2.24
N PHE A 99 5.34 8.70 3.07
CA PHE A 99 5.19 9.60 4.23
C PHE A 99 5.46 8.90 5.57
N CYS A 100 6.30 7.86 5.57
CA CYS A 100 6.61 7.03 6.74
C CYS A 100 8.13 6.90 6.95
#